data_AF-A0A6I0FBT9-F1
#
_entry.id   AF-A0A6I0FBT9-F1
#
_cell.length_a   1.000
_cell.length_b   1.000
_cell.length_c   1.000
_cell.angle_alpha   90.00
_cell.angle_beta   90.00
_cell.angle_gamma   90.00
#
_symmetry.space_group_name_H-M   'P 1'
#
loop_
_entity.id
_entity.type
_entity.pdbx_description
1 polymer ?
#
loop_
_entity_poly.entity_id
_entity_poly.type
_entity_poly.pdbx_seq_one_letter_code
_entity_poly.pdbx_strand_id
1 'polypeptide(L)'
;MGVMTDSTSTSGQVASMSTTSASVDPVMIACVVDGTWAIWQVETDPDVQVGDFSGAWIIGQDGIQGFAADADWIEGRDDPLTMLKTVIRYPVLPVNAATRSALESAGFKDEEIIDWAAVQDNAHQWFDRARKDFSEEFPDKKQPSWGAPPEWEEAEVAPIPGLEGNAGAAARSALAFARALRGWIREWNAFDKVRVRRLGATMTLYSELSGLPFEAPVS
;
A
#
# COMPACT_ATOMS: atom_id res chain seq x y z
N MET A 1 72.58 4.26 -10.65
CA MET A 1 72.20 3.01 -9.95
C MET A 1 70.90 3.27 -9.22
N GLY A 2 69.92 2.37 -9.38
CA GLY A 2 68.86 2.13 -8.37
C GLY A 2 67.56 2.93 -8.51
N VAL A 3 66.54 2.28 -9.07
CA VAL A 3 65.11 2.60 -8.98
C VAL A 3 64.57 2.17 -7.60
N MET A 4 63.62 2.91 -7.01
CA MET A 4 62.48 2.33 -6.28
C MET A 4 61.34 3.37 -6.18
N THR A 5 60.21 2.98 -6.77
CA THR A 5 58.88 3.58 -6.66
C THR A 5 58.31 3.41 -5.25
N ASP A 6 57.49 4.36 -4.79
CA ASP A 6 56.30 3.94 -4.07
C ASP A 6 55.11 4.89 -4.30
N SER A 7 53.98 4.24 -4.55
CA SER A 7 52.69 4.79 -4.93
C SER A 7 51.78 4.76 -3.71
N THR A 8 51.10 5.85 -3.39
CA THR A 8 49.89 5.82 -2.54
C THR A 8 49.02 7.02 -2.94
N SER A 9 48.10 6.81 -3.87
CA SER A 9 46.73 6.32 -3.66
C SER A 9 45.77 7.45 -3.28
N THR A 10 45.10 7.90 -4.33
CA THR A 10 43.84 8.65 -4.38
C THR A 10 42.87 8.17 -3.31
N SER A 11 42.70 8.95 -2.25
CA SER A 11 41.61 8.72 -1.30
C SER A 11 40.33 9.25 -1.92
N GLY A 12 39.55 8.30 -2.45
CA GLY A 12 38.25 8.52 -3.05
C GLY A 12 37.31 9.17 -2.05
N GLN A 13 36.86 10.35 -2.41
CA GLN A 13 35.67 10.96 -1.84
C GLN A 13 34.48 10.18 -2.43
N VAL A 14 34.13 9.05 -1.78
CA VAL A 14 32.87 8.39 -2.03
C VAL A 14 31.81 9.38 -1.55
N ALA A 15 31.18 10.05 -2.51
CA ALA A 15 29.97 10.80 -2.25
C ALA A 15 29.01 9.84 -1.54
N SER A 16 28.75 10.10 -0.27
CA SER A 16 27.66 9.47 0.45
C SER A 16 26.40 9.94 -0.28
N MET A 17 25.96 9.13 -1.26
CA MET A 17 24.61 9.22 -1.79
C MET A 17 23.72 8.84 -0.61
N SER A 18 23.27 9.85 0.14
CA SER A 18 22.09 9.73 0.97
C SER A 18 20.95 9.36 0.03
N THR A 19 20.69 8.06 -0.10
CA THR A 19 19.44 7.54 -0.63
C THR A 19 18.36 8.01 0.34
N THR A 20 17.73 9.13 0.05
CA THR A 20 16.44 9.47 0.64
C THR A 20 15.55 8.30 0.27
N SER A 21 15.19 7.44 1.22
CA SER A 21 14.10 6.51 1.02
C SER A 21 12.88 7.38 0.77
N ALA A 22 12.44 7.52 -0.48
CA ALA A 22 11.10 7.99 -0.76
C ALA A 22 10.13 7.15 0.09
N SER A 23 9.27 7.86 0.82
CA SER A 23 8.25 7.27 1.68
C SER A 23 7.27 6.51 0.81
N VAL A 24 6.99 5.24 1.14
CA VAL A 24 5.89 4.49 0.53
C VAL A 24 4.63 4.83 1.33
N ASP A 25 3.65 5.46 0.69
CA ASP A 25 2.44 5.88 1.42
C ASP A 25 1.58 4.66 1.82
N PRO A 26 1.13 4.58 3.09
CA PRO A 26 0.17 3.58 3.55
C PRO A 26 -1.16 3.66 2.78
N VAL A 27 -1.96 2.61 2.89
CA VAL A 27 -3.35 2.60 2.41
C VAL A 27 -4.31 2.55 3.58
N MET A 28 -5.35 3.38 3.53
CA MET A 28 -6.45 3.33 4.48
C MET A 28 -7.51 2.36 3.97
N ILE A 29 -7.94 1.38 4.76
CA ILE A 29 -9.13 0.58 4.50
C ILE A 29 -10.30 1.20 5.25
N ALA A 30 -11.42 1.45 4.57
CA ALA A 30 -12.62 1.98 5.22
C ALA A 30 -13.83 1.07 5.00
N CYS A 31 -14.57 0.83 6.08
CA CYS A 31 -15.88 0.19 6.08
C CYS A 31 -16.88 1.06 6.87
N VAL A 32 -18.11 1.17 6.37
CA VAL A 32 -19.20 1.82 7.10
C VAL A 32 -20.40 0.87 7.23
N VAL A 33 -20.98 0.82 8.43
CA VAL A 33 -22.22 0.10 8.72
C VAL A 33 -23.13 1.01 9.54
N ASP A 34 -24.27 1.39 8.99
CA ASP A 34 -25.26 2.30 9.58
C ASP A 34 -24.64 3.57 10.23
N GLY A 35 -23.68 4.18 9.55
CA GLY A 35 -23.01 5.40 10.01
C GLY A 35 -21.84 5.18 10.99
N THR A 36 -21.58 3.95 11.42
CA THR A 36 -20.38 3.59 12.18
C THR A 36 -19.26 3.22 11.23
N TRP A 37 -18.14 3.95 11.30
CA TRP A 37 -16.96 3.74 10.47
C TRP A 37 -15.92 2.90 11.17
N ALA A 38 -15.26 2.07 10.38
CA ALA A 38 -14.11 1.26 10.74
C ALA A 38 -12.98 1.57 9.77
N ILE A 39 -11.83 2.02 10.27
CA ILE A 39 -10.70 2.47 9.46
C ILE A 39 -9.43 1.76 9.91
N TRP A 40 -8.71 1.13 8.97
CA TRP A 40 -7.45 0.43 9.20
C TRP A 40 -6.35 1.02 8.32
N GLN A 41 -5.19 1.34 8.90
CA GLN A 41 -4.01 1.73 8.13
C GLN A 41 -3.16 0.48 7.84
N VAL A 42 -2.91 0.23 6.56
CA VAL A 42 -2.09 -0.87 6.05
C VAL A 42 -0.79 -0.30 5.50
N GLU A 43 0.32 -0.71 6.11
CA GLU A 43 1.66 -0.38 5.61
C GLU A 43 1.91 -1.11 4.29
N THR A 44 2.34 -0.35 3.29
CA THR A 44 2.60 -0.81 1.92
C THR A 44 4.10 -0.97 1.63
N ASP A 45 4.95 -0.41 2.50
CA ASP A 45 6.40 -0.50 2.39
C ASP A 45 6.86 -1.98 2.46
N PRO A 46 7.56 -2.48 1.43
CA PRO A 46 8.07 -3.85 1.41
C PRO A 46 9.12 -4.15 2.50
N ASP A 47 9.76 -3.13 3.07
CA ASP A 47 10.77 -3.25 4.13
C ASP A 47 10.13 -3.25 5.53
N VAL A 48 8.87 -2.85 5.67
CA VAL A 48 8.14 -2.91 6.94
C VAL A 48 7.62 -4.33 7.18
N GLN A 49 8.38 -5.09 7.97
CA GLN A 49 8.06 -6.47 8.35
C GLN A 49 7.34 -6.61 9.71
N VAL A 50 7.26 -5.54 10.51
CA VAL A 50 6.74 -5.59 11.89
C VAL A 50 5.49 -4.72 12.02
N GLY A 51 4.38 -5.33 12.45
CA GLY A 51 3.07 -4.70 12.57
C GLY A 51 2.25 -4.88 11.30
N ASP A 52 1.20 -5.70 11.36
CA ASP A 52 0.29 -5.87 10.22
C ASP A 52 -0.41 -4.55 9.86
N PHE A 53 -0.60 -3.69 10.88
CA PHE A 53 -1.36 -2.44 10.85
C PHE A 53 -0.71 -1.42 11.79
N SER A 54 -0.65 -0.15 11.37
CA SER A 54 -0.07 0.97 12.13
C SER A 54 -1.13 1.87 12.77
N GLY A 55 -2.41 1.62 12.48
CA GLY A 55 -3.53 2.30 13.10
C GLY A 55 -4.87 1.62 12.81
N ALA A 56 -5.77 1.68 13.79
CA ALA A 56 -7.14 1.20 13.68
C ALA A 56 -8.07 2.08 14.49
N TRP A 57 -9.17 2.52 13.87
CA TRP A 57 -10.13 3.45 14.47
C TRP A 57 -11.57 3.03 14.19
N ILE A 58 -12.43 3.22 15.19
CA ILE A 58 -13.87 3.15 15.05
C ILE A 58 -14.43 4.55 15.30
N ILE A 59 -15.26 5.06 14.39
CA ILE A 59 -15.90 6.37 14.54
C ILE A 59 -17.41 6.14 14.51
N GLY A 60 -18.06 6.40 15.65
CA GLY A 60 -19.51 6.28 15.81
C GLY A 60 -20.09 7.50 16.50
N GLN A 61 -21.36 7.39 16.93
CA GLN A 61 -22.04 8.47 17.67
C GLN A 61 -21.37 8.79 19.01
N ASP A 62 -20.77 7.79 19.64
CA ASP A 62 -20.04 7.93 20.91
C ASP A 62 -18.62 8.50 20.73
N GLY A 63 -18.27 8.92 19.51
CA GLY A 63 -16.96 9.45 19.16
C GLY A 63 -16.02 8.41 18.57
N ILE A 64 -14.71 8.65 18.72
CA ILE A 64 -13.65 7.80 18.17
C ILE A 64 -13.11 6.82 19.22
N GLN A 65 -12.85 5.58 18.81
CA GLN A 65 -12.22 4.52 19.59
C GLN A 65 -11.04 3.92 18.81
N GLY A 66 -10.11 3.24 19.49
CA GLY A 66 -8.98 2.55 18.86
C GLY A 66 -7.60 3.13 19.19
N PHE A 67 -6.62 2.86 18.32
CA PHE A 67 -5.17 2.96 18.60
C PHE A 67 -4.71 4.34 19.09
N ALA A 68 -5.36 5.41 18.62
CA ALA A 68 -5.03 6.78 18.97
C ALA A 68 -6.28 7.59 19.37
N ALA A 69 -7.30 6.93 19.92
CA ALA A 69 -8.56 7.58 20.27
C ALA A 69 -8.39 8.79 21.19
N ASP A 70 -7.40 8.79 22.06
CA ASP A 70 -7.10 9.88 23.00
C ASP A 70 -6.07 10.90 22.47
N ALA A 71 -5.63 10.75 21.22
CA ALA A 71 -4.59 11.61 20.68
C ALA A 71 -5.07 13.05 20.41
N ASP A 72 -4.29 14.01 20.87
CA ASP A 72 -4.57 15.45 20.83
C ASP A 72 -4.65 16.02 19.40
N TRP A 73 -4.00 15.36 18.42
CA TRP A 73 -4.05 15.73 17.01
C TRP A 73 -5.40 15.46 16.33
N ILE A 74 -6.32 14.71 16.97
CA ILE A 74 -7.65 14.45 16.42
C ILE A 74 -8.56 15.64 16.74
N GLU A 75 -8.74 16.50 15.74
CA GLU A 75 -9.61 17.68 15.79
C GLU A 75 -11.09 17.34 15.53
N GLY A 76 -11.99 18.24 15.93
CA GLY A 76 -13.43 18.12 15.64
C GLY A 76 -14.11 16.90 16.24
N ARG A 77 -13.78 16.54 17.48
CA ARG A 77 -14.28 15.33 18.17
C ARG A 77 -15.80 15.30 18.40
N ASP A 78 -16.45 16.44 18.26
CA ASP A 78 -17.91 16.62 18.33
C ASP A 78 -18.61 16.34 16.98
N ASP A 79 -17.86 16.17 15.89
CA ASP A 79 -18.38 15.88 14.55
C ASP A 79 -17.72 14.63 13.94
N PRO A 80 -18.47 13.51 13.78
CA PRO A 80 -17.96 12.28 13.15
C PRO A 80 -17.36 12.49 11.76
N LEU A 81 -17.87 13.45 10.98
CA LEU A 81 -17.36 13.72 9.63
C LEU A 81 -15.98 14.39 9.69
N THR A 82 -15.79 15.37 10.58
CA THR A 82 -14.49 16.01 10.80
C THR A 82 -13.46 15.01 11.33
N MET A 83 -13.86 14.12 12.26
CA MET A 83 -12.99 13.03 12.72
C MET A 83 -12.59 12.10 11.56
N LEU A 84 -13.53 11.70 10.71
CA LEU A 84 -13.26 10.84 9.55
C LEU A 84 -12.21 11.46 8.61
N LYS A 85 -12.36 12.74 8.27
CA LYS A 85 -11.40 13.48 7.43
C LYS A 85 -10.03 13.64 8.09
N THR A 86 -10.00 13.75 9.42
CA THR A 86 -8.74 13.87 10.17
C THR A 86 -7.96 12.55 10.21
N VAL A 87 -8.68 11.42 10.26
CA VAL A 87 -8.09 10.07 10.32
C VAL A 87 -7.66 9.56 8.94
N ILE A 88 -8.47 9.75 7.89
CA ILE A 88 -8.13 9.32 6.54
C ILE A 88 -7.18 10.34 5.90
N ARG A 89 -5.88 10.11 6.08
CA ARG A 89 -4.80 10.99 5.58
C ARG A 89 -4.11 10.48 4.32
N TYR A 90 -4.35 9.22 3.98
CA TYR A 90 -3.79 8.54 2.81
C TYR A 90 -4.91 8.00 1.93
N PRO A 91 -4.61 7.59 0.67
CA PRO A 91 -5.61 7.03 -0.22
C PRO A 91 -6.39 5.88 0.45
N VAL A 92 -7.71 5.88 0.25
CA VAL A 92 -8.64 4.98 0.92
C VAL A 92 -9.20 3.93 -0.03
N LEU A 93 -9.06 2.66 0.34
CA LEU A 93 -9.71 1.54 -0.31
C LEU A 93 -11.05 1.23 0.41
N PRO A 94 -12.21 1.49 -0.23
CA PRO A 94 -13.50 1.13 0.33
C PRO A 94 -13.72 -0.38 0.26
N VAL A 95 -14.27 -0.99 1.32
CA VAL A 95 -14.53 -2.44 1.32
C VAL A 95 -15.71 -2.87 0.42
N ASN A 96 -16.57 -1.92 0.03
CA ASN A 96 -17.71 -2.16 -0.86
C ASN A 96 -18.24 -0.86 -1.47
N ALA A 97 -19.18 -0.98 -2.42
CA ALA A 97 -19.80 0.16 -3.10
C ALA A 97 -20.54 1.10 -2.15
N ALA A 98 -21.20 0.57 -1.11
CA ALA A 98 -21.89 1.40 -0.13
C ALA A 98 -20.90 2.29 0.66
N THR A 99 -19.73 1.75 1.02
CA THR A 99 -18.65 2.50 1.67
C THR A 99 -18.08 3.55 0.73
N ARG A 100 -17.86 3.21 -0.54
CA ARG A 100 -17.45 4.20 -1.56
C ARG A 100 -18.43 5.38 -1.62
N SER A 101 -19.72 5.11 -1.78
CA SER A 101 -20.73 6.18 -1.85
C SER A 101 -20.80 7.01 -0.56
N ALA A 102 -20.53 6.40 0.60
CA ALA A 102 -20.47 7.12 1.86
C ALA A 102 -19.22 8.03 1.96
N LEU A 103 -18.07 7.60 1.45
CA LEU A 103 -16.86 8.43 1.36
C LEU A 103 -17.09 9.62 0.41
N GLU A 104 -17.69 9.39 -0.76
CA GLU A 104 -18.06 10.44 -1.70
C GLU A 104 -19.03 11.45 -1.05
N SER A 105 -20.03 10.96 -0.31
CA SER A 105 -20.96 11.81 0.45
C SER A 105 -20.29 12.59 1.58
N ALA A 106 -19.22 12.03 2.16
CA ALA A 106 -18.37 12.71 3.14
C ALA A 106 -17.45 13.77 2.48
N GLY A 107 -17.36 13.80 1.16
CA GLY A 107 -16.60 14.78 0.38
C GLY A 107 -15.17 14.36 0.07
N PHE A 108 -14.85 13.06 0.15
CA PHE A 108 -13.62 12.51 -0.43
C PHE A 108 -13.76 12.49 -1.96
N LYS A 109 -12.69 12.86 -2.65
CA LYS A 109 -12.63 12.93 -4.12
C LYS A 109 -12.20 11.60 -4.72
N ASP A 110 -12.45 11.43 -6.01
CA ASP A 110 -12.08 10.21 -6.73
C ASP A 110 -10.57 9.92 -6.66
N GLU A 111 -9.72 10.93 -6.70
CA GLU A 111 -8.25 10.74 -6.56
C GLU A 111 -7.80 10.30 -5.16
N GLU A 112 -8.66 10.46 -4.14
CA GLU A 112 -8.39 10.02 -2.77
C GLU A 112 -8.92 8.59 -2.52
N ILE A 113 -9.82 8.10 -3.37
CA ILE A 113 -10.49 6.80 -3.23
C ILE A 113 -9.90 5.81 -4.24
N ILE A 114 -9.26 4.76 -3.74
CA ILE A 114 -8.62 3.73 -4.58
C ILE A 114 -9.68 2.99 -5.39
N ASP A 115 -9.50 3.00 -6.72
CA ASP A 115 -10.23 2.13 -7.64
C ASP A 115 -9.53 0.77 -7.73
N TRP A 116 -10.02 -0.20 -6.96
CA TRP A 116 -9.44 -1.53 -6.91
C TRP A 116 -9.47 -2.28 -8.24
N ALA A 117 -10.51 -2.07 -9.07
CA ALA A 117 -10.59 -2.73 -10.37
C ALA A 117 -9.46 -2.23 -11.28
N ALA A 118 -9.22 -0.92 -11.28
CA ALA A 118 -8.09 -0.34 -12.00
C ALA A 118 -6.74 -0.86 -11.48
N VAL A 119 -6.58 -1.05 -10.16
CA VAL A 119 -5.36 -1.63 -9.57
C VAL A 119 -5.12 -3.07 -10.04
N GLN A 120 -6.16 -3.90 -10.08
CA GLN A 120 -6.05 -5.28 -10.59
C GLN A 120 -5.73 -5.30 -12.08
N ASP A 121 -6.41 -4.48 -12.89
CA ASP A 121 -6.14 -4.38 -14.33
C ASP A 121 -4.71 -3.91 -14.60
N ASN A 122 -4.21 -2.94 -13.84
CA ASN A 122 -2.83 -2.47 -13.93
C ASN A 122 -1.85 -3.60 -13.55
N ALA A 123 -2.14 -4.36 -12.50
CA ALA A 123 -1.31 -5.50 -12.11
C ALA A 123 -1.21 -6.52 -13.25
N HIS A 124 -2.32 -6.85 -13.90
CA HIS A 124 -2.33 -7.76 -15.05
C HIS A 124 -1.47 -7.24 -16.20
N GLN A 125 -1.60 -5.96 -16.54
CA GLN A 125 -0.81 -5.32 -17.59
C GLN A 125 0.69 -5.36 -17.30
N TRP A 126 1.10 -5.21 -16.04
CA TRP A 126 2.51 -5.31 -15.65
C TRP A 126 3.07 -6.72 -15.85
N PHE A 127 2.31 -7.77 -15.55
CA PHE A 127 2.73 -9.15 -15.82
C PHE A 127 2.89 -9.40 -17.32
N ASP A 128 1.96 -8.92 -18.13
CA ASP A 128 2.02 -9.08 -19.59
C ASP A 128 3.18 -8.29 -20.19
N ARG A 129 3.41 -7.05 -19.73
CA ARG A 129 4.55 -6.23 -20.12
C ARG A 129 5.87 -6.92 -19.76
N ALA A 130 6.02 -7.42 -18.53
CA ALA A 130 7.24 -8.13 -18.13
C ALA A 130 7.54 -9.36 -19.01
N ARG A 131 6.52 -10.15 -19.37
CA ARG A 131 6.68 -11.30 -20.27
C ARG A 131 7.11 -10.88 -21.67
N LYS A 132 6.49 -9.82 -22.19
CA LYS A 132 6.80 -9.24 -23.51
C LYS A 132 8.23 -8.70 -23.54
N ASP A 133 8.55 -7.78 -22.63
CA ASP A 133 9.85 -7.11 -22.55
C ASP A 133 10.98 -8.14 -22.40
N PHE A 134 10.79 -9.18 -21.58
CA PHE A 134 11.78 -10.27 -21.46
C PHE A 134 11.96 -11.07 -22.75
N SER A 135 10.88 -11.34 -23.49
CA SER A 135 10.97 -12.04 -24.77
C SER A 135 11.71 -11.22 -25.81
N GLU A 136 11.53 -9.90 -25.81
CA GLU A 136 12.17 -8.98 -26.75
C GLU A 136 13.65 -8.78 -26.41
N GLU A 137 14.00 -8.63 -25.13
CA GLU A 137 15.39 -8.44 -24.68
C GLU A 137 16.20 -9.75 -24.72
N PHE A 138 15.56 -10.89 -24.46
CA PHE A 138 16.21 -12.19 -24.36
C PHE A 138 15.50 -13.30 -25.17
N PRO A 139 15.46 -13.19 -26.51
CA PRO A 139 14.65 -14.07 -27.37
C PRO A 139 15.01 -15.56 -27.27
N ASP A 140 16.28 -15.87 -26.97
CA ASP A 140 16.77 -17.25 -26.88
C ASP A 140 16.66 -17.84 -25.45
N LYS A 141 16.19 -17.05 -24.48
CA LYS A 141 16.06 -17.50 -23.09
C LYS A 141 14.65 -17.96 -22.77
N LYS A 142 14.55 -18.98 -21.91
CA LYS A 142 13.28 -19.39 -21.32
C LYS A 142 12.73 -18.29 -20.41
N GLN A 143 11.42 -18.09 -20.46
CA GLN A 143 10.68 -17.20 -19.57
C GLN A 143 10.93 -17.53 -18.08
N PRO A 144 11.19 -16.52 -17.23
CA PRO A 144 11.18 -16.67 -15.78
C PRO A 144 9.84 -17.16 -15.26
N SER A 145 9.86 -17.73 -14.05
CA SER A 145 8.62 -18.02 -13.33
C SER A 145 8.06 -16.72 -12.75
N TRP A 146 7.35 -15.95 -13.56
CA TRP A 146 6.75 -14.67 -13.16
C TRP A 146 5.68 -14.82 -12.07
N GLY A 147 5.09 -16.00 -11.92
CA GLY A 147 3.88 -16.20 -11.13
C GLY A 147 2.62 -15.81 -11.92
N ALA A 148 1.54 -15.59 -11.19
CA ALA A 148 0.28 -15.07 -11.70
C ALA A 148 0.02 -13.68 -11.09
N PRO A 149 -0.74 -12.81 -11.78
CA PRO A 149 -1.25 -11.61 -11.15
C PRO A 149 -1.97 -11.96 -9.84
N PRO A 150 -1.72 -11.22 -8.76
CA PRO A 150 -2.32 -11.51 -7.46
C PRO A 150 -3.84 -11.30 -7.49
N GLU A 151 -4.57 -12.28 -6.99
CA GLU A 151 -6.03 -12.23 -6.87
C GLU A 151 -6.42 -11.75 -5.46
N TRP A 152 -7.64 -11.20 -5.35
CA TRP A 152 -8.15 -10.79 -4.05
C TRP A 152 -8.75 -11.98 -3.31
N GLU A 153 -8.09 -12.43 -2.25
CA GLU A 153 -8.58 -13.49 -1.37
C GLU A 153 -9.19 -12.88 -0.10
N GLU A 154 -10.49 -13.10 0.11
CA GLU A 154 -11.16 -12.62 1.32
C GLU A 154 -10.58 -13.33 2.56
N ALA A 155 -10.07 -12.54 3.51
CA ALA A 155 -9.50 -13.09 4.72
C ALA A 155 -10.60 -13.37 5.76
N GLU A 156 -10.59 -14.58 6.33
CA GLU A 156 -11.46 -14.88 7.47
C GLU A 156 -11.03 -14.11 8.72
N VAL A 157 -11.99 -13.45 9.36
CA VAL A 157 -11.79 -12.67 10.58
C VAL A 157 -12.82 -13.08 11.64
N ALA A 158 -12.31 -13.62 12.75
CA ALA A 158 -13.11 -13.92 13.93
C ALA A 158 -13.72 -12.63 14.52
N PRO A 159 -14.81 -12.73 15.31
CA PRO A 159 -15.33 -11.59 16.08
C PRO A 159 -14.23 -10.90 16.89
N ILE A 160 -14.25 -9.57 16.90
CA ILE A 160 -13.26 -8.77 17.63
C ILE A 160 -13.79 -8.53 19.05
N PRO A 161 -13.12 -9.02 20.10
CA PRO A 161 -13.61 -8.87 21.47
C PRO A 161 -13.83 -7.40 21.87
N GLY A 162 -14.97 -7.12 22.48
CA GLY A 162 -15.32 -5.77 22.95
C GLY A 162 -15.93 -4.86 21.87
N LEU A 163 -16.05 -5.33 20.62
CA LEU A 163 -16.78 -4.64 19.56
C LEU A 163 -17.99 -5.47 19.13
N GLU A 164 -19.17 -4.94 19.39
CA GLU A 164 -20.45 -5.58 19.10
C GLU A 164 -21.26 -4.76 18.08
N GLY A 165 -22.32 -5.36 17.53
CA GLY A 165 -23.24 -4.68 16.61
C GLY A 165 -22.53 -4.09 15.39
N ASN A 166 -22.92 -2.86 15.02
CA ASN A 166 -22.42 -2.18 13.82
C ASN A 166 -20.91 -1.91 13.87
N ALA A 167 -20.38 -1.57 15.06
CA ALA A 167 -18.95 -1.39 15.27
C ALA A 167 -18.18 -2.70 15.03
N GLY A 168 -18.66 -3.82 15.59
CA GLY A 168 -18.06 -5.14 15.37
C GLY A 168 -18.13 -5.58 13.91
N ALA A 169 -19.25 -5.36 13.23
CA ALA A 169 -19.42 -5.70 11.81
C ALA A 169 -18.48 -4.90 10.90
N ALA A 170 -18.45 -3.56 11.07
CA ALA A 170 -17.58 -2.68 10.30
C ALA A 170 -16.10 -3.01 10.53
N ALA A 171 -15.71 -3.20 11.79
CA ALA A 171 -14.34 -3.53 12.20
C ALA A 171 -13.84 -4.84 11.57
N ARG A 172 -14.66 -5.90 11.61
CA ARG A 172 -14.30 -7.20 11.03
C ARG A 172 -14.13 -7.12 9.52
N SER A 173 -15.02 -6.41 8.83
CA SER A 173 -14.95 -6.25 7.38
C SER A 173 -13.71 -5.45 6.96
N ALA A 174 -13.43 -4.32 7.64
CA ALA A 174 -12.21 -3.55 7.38
C ALA A 174 -10.94 -4.37 7.67
N LEU A 175 -10.89 -5.12 8.77
CA LEU A 175 -9.75 -5.98 9.09
C LEU A 175 -9.58 -7.12 8.07
N ALA A 176 -10.68 -7.70 7.57
CA ALA A 176 -10.62 -8.74 6.54
C ALA A 176 -10.01 -8.20 5.26
N PHE A 177 -10.46 -7.03 4.81
CA PHE A 177 -9.90 -6.34 3.65
C PHE A 177 -8.44 -5.95 3.85
N ALA A 178 -8.08 -5.48 5.05
CA ALA A 178 -6.71 -5.11 5.38
C ALA A 178 -5.76 -6.32 5.31
N ARG A 179 -6.19 -7.49 5.79
CA ARG A 179 -5.43 -8.75 5.67
C ARG A 179 -5.32 -9.23 4.22
N ALA A 180 -6.41 -9.17 3.46
CA ALA A 180 -6.43 -9.51 2.05
C ALA A 180 -5.44 -8.63 1.25
N LEU A 181 -5.47 -7.31 1.47
CA LEU A 181 -4.55 -6.36 0.83
C LEU A 181 -3.09 -6.69 1.16
N ARG A 182 -2.77 -7.09 2.41
CA ARG A 182 -1.40 -7.51 2.77
C ARG A 182 -0.97 -8.78 2.03
N GLY A 183 -1.86 -9.76 1.88
CA GLY A 183 -1.61 -10.95 1.07
C GLY A 183 -1.28 -10.56 -0.37
N TRP A 184 -2.12 -9.71 -0.95
CA TRP A 184 -1.97 -9.19 -2.30
C TRP A 184 -0.64 -8.44 -2.49
N ILE A 185 -0.29 -7.51 -1.59
CA ILE A 185 0.97 -6.75 -1.61
C ILE A 185 2.18 -7.70 -1.58
N ARG A 186 2.12 -8.77 -0.79
CA ARG A 186 3.21 -9.75 -0.69
C ARG A 186 3.46 -10.45 -2.02
N GLU A 187 2.41 -10.88 -2.69
CA GLU A 187 2.49 -11.55 -3.99
C GLU A 187 2.99 -10.61 -5.07
N TRP A 188 2.46 -9.38 -5.10
CA TRP A 188 2.94 -8.33 -5.98
C TRP A 188 4.45 -8.07 -5.79
N ASN A 189 4.90 -7.89 -4.54
CA ASN A 189 6.30 -7.66 -4.23
C ASN A 189 7.19 -8.86 -4.63
N ALA A 190 6.67 -10.09 -4.59
CA ALA A 190 7.40 -11.25 -5.08
C ALA A 190 7.59 -11.21 -6.61
N PHE A 191 6.54 -10.84 -7.34
CA PHE A 191 6.63 -10.61 -8.78
C PHE A 191 7.61 -9.48 -9.12
N ASP A 192 7.48 -8.31 -8.49
CA ASP A 192 8.29 -7.14 -8.81
C ASP A 192 9.79 -7.39 -8.54
N LYS A 193 10.12 -8.12 -7.45
CA LYS A 193 11.50 -8.59 -7.19
C LYS A 193 12.06 -9.44 -8.34
N VAL A 194 11.25 -10.32 -8.92
CA VAL A 194 11.67 -11.13 -10.09
C VAL A 194 11.82 -10.24 -11.31
N ARG A 195 10.88 -9.32 -11.56
CA ARG A 195 10.93 -8.34 -12.66
C ARG A 195 12.20 -7.50 -12.60
N VAL A 196 12.48 -6.83 -11.49
CA VAL A 196 13.68 -6.00 -11.30
C VAL A 196 14.96 -6.80 -11.51
N ARG A 197 15.03 -8.04 -10.98
CA ARG A 197 16.21 -8.89 -11.16
C ARG A 197 16.45 -9.30 -12.62
N ARG A 198 15.40 -9.35 -13.44
CA ARG A 198 15.46 -9.88 -14.82
C ARG A 198 15.53 -8.80 -15.89
N LEU A 199 14.85 -7.69 -15.68
CA LEU A 199 14.68 -6.59 -16.63
C LEU A 199 15.27 -5.26 -16.13
N GLY A 200 15.80 -5.24 -14.91
CA GLY A 200 16.27 -4.02 -14.26
C GLY A 200 15.13 -3.17 -13.67
N ALA A 201 15.52 -2.08 -13.01
CA ALA A 201 14.57 -1.07 -12.56
C ALA A 201 13.98 -0.35 -13.78
N THR A 202 12.66 -0.12 -13.78
CA THR A 202 12.07 0.77 -14.76
C THR A 202 12.57 2.18 -14.44
N MET A 203 13.24 2.87 -15.37
CA MET A 203 13.62 4.27 -15.18
C MET A 203 12.37 5.16 -15.27
N THR A 204 11.54 5.14 -14.25
CA THR A 204 10.59 6.21 -13.94
C THR A 204 11.23 7.03 -12.83
N LEU A 205 11.43 8.32 -13.08
CA LEU A 205 12.03 9.29 -12.14
C LEU A 205 11.30 9.40 -10.78
N TYR A 206 10.25 8.61 -10.58
CA TYR A 206 9.61 8.26 -9.32
C TYR A 206 9.13 6.80 -9.49
N SER A 207 9.66 5.82 -8.75
CA SER A 207 8.97 4.55 -8.41
C SER A 207 9.87 3.44 -7.85
N GLU A 208 11.14 3.67 -7.49
CA GLU A 208 11.84 2.66 -6.65
C GLU A 208 11.09 2.42 -5.33
N LEU A 209 10.11 3.27 -4.97
CA LEU A 209 9.51 3.33 -3.65
C LEU A 209 7.99 3.60 -3.67
N SER A 210 7.29 3.20 -4.73
CA SER A 210 5.82 3.11 -4.69
C SER A 210 5.31 1.83 -5.32
N GLY A 211 6.14 0.77 -5.33
CA GLY A 211 6.10 -0.39 -6.23
C GLY A 211 4.75 -1.04 -6.54
N LEU A 212 3.67 -0.76 -5.81
CA LEU A 212 2.30 -1.17 -6.10
C LEU A 212 1.72 -0.46 -7.34
N PRO A 213 0.86 -1.13 -8.12
CA PRO A 213 0.31 -0.60 -9.37
C PRO A 213 -0.92 0.31 -9.13
N PHE A 214 -0.84 1.15 -8.09
CA PHE A 214 -1.83 2.19 -7.84
C PHE A 214 -1.83 3.26 -8.94
N GLU A 215 -0.70 3.43 -9.62
CA GLU A 215 -0.56 4.27 -10.80
C GLU A 215 -0.32 3.42 -12.05
N ALA A 216 -0.86 3.87 -13.18
CA ALA A 216 -0.70 3.18 -14.46
C ALA A 216 0.77 3.24 -14.94
N PRO A 217 1.28 2.18 -15.61
CA PRO A 217 2.62 2.22 -16.19
C PRO A 217 2.75 3.36 -17.23
N VAL A 218 3.78 4.19 -17.08
CA VAL A 218 4.14 5.19 -18.09
C VAL A 218 4.59 4.46 -19.36
N SER A 219 4.12 4.94 -20.52
CA SER A 219 4.31 4.32 -21.84
C SER A 219 5.76 4.36 -22.28
#